data_AF-A0A497KR98-F1
#
_entry.id   AF-A0A497KR98-F1
#
_cell.length_a   1.000
_cell.length_b   1.000
_cell.length_c   1.000
_cell.angle_alpha   90.00
_cell.angle_beta   90.00
_cell.angle_gamma   90.00
#
_symmetry.space_group_name_H-M   'P 1'
#
loop_
_entity.id
_entity.type
_entity.pdbx_description
1 polymer ?
#
loop_
_entity_poly.entity_id
_entity_poly.type
_entity_poly.pdbx_seq_one_letter_code
_entity_poly.pdbx_strand_id
1 'polypeptide(L)' 'MRDIGIPVKPPKTECNDNKCPFHGKLPVRTKVLEGKVVSAKMQRTVIVQKDYLH' A
#
# COMPACT_ATOMS: atom_id res chain seq x y z
N MET A 1 -0.79 -10.19 13.06
CA MET A 1 -1.19 -9.55 11.79
C MET A 1 -2.30 -8.57 12.08
N ARG A 2 -2.15 -7.29 11.74
CA ARG A 2 -3.13 -6.26 12.11
C ARG A 2 -4.22 -6.12 11.05
N ASP A 3 -5.46 -5.98 11.49
CA ASP A 3 -6.55 -5.54 10.61
C ASP A 3 -6.34 -4.07 10.26
N ILE A 4 -6.32 -3.78 8.95
CA ILE A 4 -6.14 -2.41 8.42
C ILE A 4 -7.47 -1.74 8.09
N GLY A 5 -8.60 -2.41 8.32
CA GLY A 5 -9.94 -1.85 8.10
C GLY A 5 -10.34 -1.74 6.62
N ILE A 6 -9.64 -2.46 5.74
CA ILE A 6 -9.92 -2.53 4.31
C ILE A 6 -10.08 -4.01 3.94
N PRO A 7 -11.08 -4.40 3.12
CA PRO A 7 -11.29 -5.79 2.71
C PRO A 7 -10.23 -6.27 1.71
N VAL A 8 -9.00 -6.47 2.18
CA VAL A 8 -7.89 -7.02 1.39
C VAL A 8 -7.32 -8.26 2.06
N LYS A 9 -6.88 -9.21 1.24
CA LYS A 9 -6.19 -10.40 1.75
C LYS A 9 -4.82 -9.98 2.31
N PRO A 10 -4.49 -10.39 3.54
CA PRO A 10 -3.23 -10.02 4.12
C PRO A 10 -2.07 -10.79 3.43
N PRO A 11 -0.84 -10.25 3.47
CA PRO A 11 0.30 -10.85 2.78
C PRO A 11 0.68 -12.22 3.36
N LYS A 12 1.08 -13.18 2.51
CA LYS A 12 1.50 -14.51 2.99
C LYS A 12 2.81 -14.50 3.77
N THR A 13 3.65 -13.48 3.56
CA THR A 13 4.98 -13.34 4.15
C THR A 13 5.03 -12.21 5.17
N GLU A 14 5.83 -12.41 6.20
CA GLU A 14 6.05 -11.41 7.24
C GLU A 14 7.09 -10.36 6.78
N CYS A 15 6.88 -9.09 7.14
CA CYS A 15 7.77 -7.96 6.84
C CYS A 15 8.26 -7.35 8.19
N ASN A 16 9.55 -6.99 8.28
CA ASN A 16 10.12 -6.27 9.43
C ASN A 16 10.18 -4.74 9.22
N ASP A 17 9.27 -4.18 8.41
CA ASP A 17 9.27 -2.74 8.11
C ASP A 17 8.30 -1.98 9.02
N ASN A 18 8.81 -0.95 9.71
CA ASN A 18 8.01 -0.05 10.54
C ASN A 18 6.91 0.66 9.75
N LYS A 19 7.11 0.90 8.45
CA LYS A 19 6.16 1.53 7.54
C LYS A 19 5.19 0.53 6.88
N CYS A 20 5.24 -0.74 7.24
CA CYS A 20 4.33 -1.77 6.71
C CYS A 20 2.93 -1.61 7.37
N PRO A 21 1.83 -1.52 6.60
CA PRO A 21 0.47 -1.41 7.19
C PRO A 21 0.03 -2.60 8.05
N PHE A 22 0.52 -3.80 7.71
CA PHE A 22 0.08 -5.06 8.34
C PHE A 22 0.90 -5.47 9.58
N HIS A 23 2.23 -5.30 9.52
CA HIS A 23 3.16 -5.71 10.57
C HIS A 23 3.83 -4.53 11.30
N GLY A 24 3.74 -3.32 10.74
CA GLY A 24 4.33 -2.10 11.30
C GLY A 24 3.33 -1.26 12.08
N LYS A 25 3.66 0.04 12.23
CA LYS A 25 2.83 1.01 12.99
C LYS A 25 2.09 1.99 12.09
N LEU A 26 2.21 1.87 10.77
CA LEU A 26 1.63 2.82 9.82
C LEU A 26 0.10 2.68 9.75
N PRO A 27 -0.68 3.70 10.14
CA PRO A 27 -2.13 3.65 10.01
C PRO A 27 -2.58 3.98 8.58
N VAL A 28 -3.49 3.17 8.03
CA VAL A 28 -4.16 3.44 6.74
C VAL A 28 -5.49 4.14 7.00
N ARG A 29 -5.83 5.16 6.21
CA ARG A 29 -7.05 5.97 6.39
C ARG A 29 -7.79 6.18 5.07
N THR A 30 -9.12 6.07 5.15
CA THR A 30 -10.23 6.55 4.29
C THR A 30 -10.11 6.68 2.77
N LYS A 31 -9.00 7.14 2.17
CA LYS A 31 -8.93 7.32 0.71
C LYS A 31 -8.19 6.16 0.06
N VAL A 32 -8.92 5.35 -0.70
CA VAL A 32 -8.36 4.33 -1.58
C VAL A 32 -8.29 4.90 -2.99
N LEU A 33 -7.15 4.72 -3.65
CA LEU A 33 -6.93 5.14 -5.03
C LEU A 33 -6.52 3.92 -5.84
N GLU A 34 -7.09 3.78 -7.02
CA GLU A 34 -6.68 2.80 -8.02
C GLU A 34 -5.90 3.52 -9.14
N GLY A 35 -4.84 2.88 -9.63
CA GLY A 35 -3.97 3.42 -10.66
C GLY A 35 -2.94 2.40 -11.12
N LYS A 36 -2.20 2.73 -12.17
CA LYS A 36 -1.20 1.85 -12.78
C LYS A 36 0.20 2.16 -12.25
N VAL A 37 0.97 1.13 -11.88
CA VAL A 37 2.37 1.30 -11.48
C VAL A 37 3.21 1.60 -12.73
N VAL A 38 3.86 2.76 -12.76
CA VAL A 38 4.71 3.20 -13.89
C VAL A 38 6.20 3.02 -13.63
N SER A 39 6.61 3.01 -12.36
CA SER A 39 8.01 2.82 -11.98
C SER A 39 8.13 2.23 -10.59
N ALA A 40 9.06 1.28 -10.45
CA ALA A 40 9.41 0.62 -9.19
C ALA A 40 10.94 0.64 -8.95
N LYS A 41 11.64 1.64 -9.49
CA LYS A 41 13.11 1.75 -9.37
C LYS A 41 13.59 2.11 -7.96
N MET A 42 12.71 2.69 -7.14
CA MET A 42 13.04 3.12 -5.79
C MET A 42 12.91 1.96 -4.81
N GLN A 43 13.77 1.94 -3.79
CA GLN A 43 13.68 0.97 -2.70
C GLN A 43 12.44 1.27 -1.84
N ARG A 44 11.54 0.28 -1.69
CA ARG A 44 10.33 0.36 -0.85
C ARG A 44 9.36 1.49 -1.23
N THR A 45 9.36 1.94 -2.48
CA THR A 45 8.44 2.98 -2.98
C THR A 45 8.15 2.71 -4.46
N VAL A 46 6.91 2.99 -4.88
CA VAL A 46 6.47 2.86 -6.28
C VAL A 46 5.77 4.12 -6.73
N ILE A 47 5.86 4.44 -8.02
CA ILE A 47 5.15 5.56 -8.64
C ILE A 47 3.90 5.02 -9.33
N VAL A 48 2.74 5.57 -8.96
CA VAL A 48 1.43 5.18 -9.48
C VAL A 48 0.84 6.33 -10.31
N GLN A 49 0.47 6.05 -11.55
CA GLN A 49 -0.24 6.97 -12.43
C GLN A 49 -1.75 6.75 -12.29
N LYS A 50 -2.49 7.85 -12.15
CA LYS A 50 -3.95 7.88 -12.15
C LYS A 50 -4.42 8.81 -13.25
N ASP A 51 -5.04 8.24 -14.28
CA ASP A 51 -5.67 9.02 -15.34
C ASP A 51 -7.09 9.41 -14.89
N TYR A 52 -7.51 10.63 -15.20
CA TYR A 52 -8.86 11.12 -14.96
C TYR A 52 -9.33 11.93 -16.17
N LEU A 53 -10.60 11.80 -16.53
CA LEU A 53 -11.23 12.67 -17.52
C LEU A 53 -11.76 13.93 -16.81
N HIS A 54 -11.57 15.11 -17.41
CA HIS A 54 -12.12 16.36 -16.88
C HIS A 54 -13.45 16.69 -17.54
#